data_AF-A0A944F877-F1
#
_entry.id   AF-A0A944F877-F1
#
_cell.length_a   1.000
_cell.length_b   1.000
_cell.length_c   1.000
_cell.angle_alpha   90.00
_cell.angle_beta   90.00
_cell.angle_gamma   90.00
#
_symmetry.space_group_name_H-M   'P 1'
#
loop_
_entity.id
_entity.type
_entity.pdbx_description
1 polymer ?
#
loop_
_entity_poly.entity_id
_entity_poly.type
_entity_poly.pdbx_seq_one_letter_code
_entity_poly.pdbx_strand_id
1 'polypeptide(L)'
;MTVDTGPAPARRGALSGYSLILPPGWARIPLRKGTEDAVREVAAETIAYAPEEIPRDDVARLRAQLEGRLLGLAHKAAENSGIDLYLPTMPRGEVATPCSIVVSEFRLQVGEGMDPVDVARQLAEGGDTERTVEQISVEGGIGTRSEHVRPADPAKDVNDAARVVDYTFPVPGDPARWLSASFSTPGDGDAEGEFALLLVELFDAIMTTFTWQRRTDG
;
A
#
# COMPACT_ATOMS: atom_id res chain seq x y z
N MET A 1 -13.73 -42.32 -11.81
CA MET A 1 -14.61 -41.27 -11.28
C MET A 1 -13.82 -39.97 -11.37
N THR A 2 -13.89 -39.32 -12.51
CA THR A 2 -13.13 -38.10 -12.85
C THR A 2 -13.94 -36.90 -12.38
N VAL A 3 -13.41 -36.11 -11.46
CA VAL A 3 -14.02 -34.87 -11.00
C VAL A 3 -13.66 -33.80 -12.03
N ASP A 4 -14.61 -33.49 -12.90
CA ASP A 4 -14.56 -32.34 -13.80
C ASP A 4 -14.54 -31.07 -12.95
N THR A 5 -13.37 -30.45 -12.84
CA THR A 5 -13.19 -29.17 -12.16
C THR A 5 -13.25 -28.09 -13.23
N GLY A 6 -14.45 -27.84 -13.76
CA GLY A 6 -14.70 -26.74 -14.68
C GLY A 6 -14.29 -25.40 -14.05
N PRO A 7 -13.86 -24.41 -14.86
CA PRO A 7 -13.43 -23.13 -14.35
C PRO A 7 -14.55 -22.48 -13.52
N ALA A 8 -14.21 -22.00 -12.32
CA ALA A 8 -15.12 -21.31 -11.44
C ALA A 8 -15.85 -20.19 -12.22
N PRO A 9 -17.18 -20.03 -12.06
CA PRO A 9 -17.92 -19.03 -12.82
C PRO A 9 -17.34 -17.63 -12.56
N ALA A 10 -17.05 -16.90 -13.63
CA ALA A 10 -16.61 -15.51 -13.56
C ALA A 10 -17.64 -14.72 -12.72
N ARG A 11 -17.20 -14.14 -11.60
CA ARG A 11 -18.05 -13.36 -10.70
C ARG A 11 -18.62 -12.16 -11.48
N ARG A 12 -19.94 -12.16 -11.72
CA ARG A 12 -20.65 -11.12 -12.47
C ARG A 12 -20.90 -9.90 -11.57
N GLY A 13 -20.67 -8.70 -12.09
CA GLY A 13 -20.89 -7.41 -11.42
C GLY A 13 -19.84 -6.37 -11.82
N ALA A 14 -20.21 -5.09 -11.86
CA ALA A 14 -19.27 -4.01 -12.14
C ALA A 14 -18.24 -3.90 -11.00
N LEU A 15 -16.96 -3.79 -11.35
CA LEU A 15 -15.91 -3.52 -10.36
C LEU A 15 -16.19 -2.21 -9.63
N SER A 16 -16.21 -2.27 -8.30
CA SER A 16 -16.50 -1.11 -7.44
C SER A 16 -15.34 -0.73 -6.54
N GLY A 17 -14.30 -1.57 -6.45
CA GLY A 17 -13.10 -1.31 -5.65
C GLY A 17 -12.30 -2.57 -5.41
N TYR A 18 -11.54 -2.57 -4.33
CA TYR A 18 -10.76 -3.72 -3.86
C TYR A 18 -10.94 -3.89 -2.34
N SER A 19 -10.49 -5.02 -1.82
CA SER A 19 -10.43 -5.31 -0.40
C SER A 19 -9.07 -5.91 -0.06
N LEU A 20 -8.53 -5.51 1.09
CA LEU A 20 -7.36 -6.08 1.74
C LEU A 20 -7.75 -6.43 3.18
N ILE A 21 -7.30 -7.58 3.67
CA ILE A 21 -7.42 -7.94 5.08
C ILE A 21 -6.13 -7.48 5.76
N LEU A 22 -6.26 -6.58 6.72
CA LEU A 22 -5.14 -6.06 7.50
C LEU A 22 -5.09 -6.72 8.87
N PRO A 23 -3.89 -6.90 9.45
CA PRO A 23 -3.75 -7.28 10.83
C PRO A 23 -4.49 -6.27 11.74
N PRO A 24 -4.93 -6.68 12.95
CA PRO A 24 -5.42 -5.75 13.95
C PRO A 24 -4.42 -4.61 14.23
N GLY A 25 -4.94 -3.41 14.49
CA GLY A 25 -4.12 -2.23 14.77
C GLY A 25 -3.62 -1.49 13.52
N TRP A 26 -4.34 -1.62 12.40
CA TRP A 26 -4.09 -0.87 11.18
C TRP A 26 -5.25 0.06 10.89
N ALA A 27 -4.94 1.28 10.46
CA ALA A 27 -5.93 2.23 10.00
C ALA A 27 -5.83 2.47 8.49
N ARG A 28 -6.96 2.92 7.92
CA ARG A 28 -7.09 3.34 6.52
C ARG A 28 -7.42 4.83 6.47
N ILE A 29 -6.64 5.58 5.72
CA ILE A 29 -6.90 6.97 5.35
C ILE A 29 -7.30 6.99 3.88
N PRO A 30 -8.59 7.19 3.54
CA PRO A 30 -9.00 7.37 2.15
C PRO A 30 -8.47 8.70 1.61
N LEU A 31 -7.87 8.68 0.43
CA LEU A 31 -7.15 9.86 -0.12
C LEU A 31 -8.03 10.71 -1.04
N ARG A 32 -9.15 10.17 -1.55
CA ARG A 32 -10.08 10.88 -2.45
C ARG A 32 -11.12 11.72 -1.71
N LYS A 33 -11.61 11.23 -0.56
CA LYS A 33 -12.66 11.89 0.23
C LYS A 33 -12.59 11.41 1.67
N GLY A 34 -12.73 12.34 2.63
CA GLY A 34 -12.73 12.03 4.06
C GLY A 34 -11.33 11.99 4.69
N THR A 35 -10.29 12.44 3.97
CA THR A 35 -8.89 12.40 4.41
C THR A 35 -8.67 13.07 5.77
N GLU A 36 -9.16 14.31 5.95
CA GLU A 36 -8.93 15.06 7.18
C GLU A 36 -9.58 14.42 8.41
N ASP A 37 -10.80 13.90 8.26
CA ASP A 37 -11.51 13.24 9.35
C ASP A 37 -10.83 11.93 9.73
N ALA A 38 -10.40 11.13 8.74
CA ALA A 38 -9.65 9.90 8.98
C ALA A 38 -8.29 10.19 9.63
N VAL A 39 -7.57 11.23 9.20
CA VAL A 39 -6.31 11.65 9.84
C VAL A 39 -6.52 12.00 11.32
N ARG A 40 -7.59 12.73 11.64
CA ARG A 40 -7.91 13.11 13.02
C ARG A 40 -8.25 11.91 13.90
N GLU A 41 -8.96 10.93 13.34
CA GLU A 41 -9.30 9.68 14.02
C GLU A 41 -8.05 8.83 14.27
N VAL A 42 -7.23 8.63 13.24
CA VAL A 42 -5.96 7.90 13.32
C VAL A 42 -5.02 8.52 14.35
N ALA A 43 -4.86 9.83 14.35
CA ALA A 43 -4.01 10.51 15.32
C ALA A 43 -4.54 10.36 16.76
N ALA A 44 -5.86 10.39 16.95
CA ALA A 44 -6.47 10.17 18.25
C ALA A 44 -6.27 8.73 18.75
N GLU A 45 -6.45 7.73 17.87
CA GLU A 45 -6.24 6.32 18.18
C GLU A 45 -4.78 6.04 18.57
N THR A 46 -3.83 6.50 17.76
CA THR A 46 -2.39 6.28 18.03
C THR A 46 -1.97 6.88 19.39
N ILE A 47 -2.51 8.04 19.74
CA ILE A 47 -2.16 8.73 20.99
C ILE A 47 -2.84 8.09 22.22
N ALA A 48 -3.92 7.34 22.03
CA ALA A 48 -4.49 6.54 23.12
C ALA A 48 -3.51 5.47 23.63
N TYR A 49 -2.48 5.10 22.86
CA TYR A 49 -1.40 4.20 23.27
C TYR A 49 -0.16 4.93 23.79
N ALA A 50 -0.19 6.26 23.92
CA ALA A 50 0.93 7.01 24.47
C ALA A 50 1.08 6.74 25.99
N PRO A 51 2.30 6.78 26.56
CA PRO A 51 2.53 6.59 27.99
C PRO A 51 1.70 7.54 28.86
N GLU A 52 1.16 7.05 29.99
CA GLU A 52 0.29 7.80 30.90
C GLU A 52 1.02 8.98 31.59
N GLU A 53 2.35 8.94 31.63
CA GLU A 53 3.18 9.94 32.29
C GLU A 53 3.30 11.26 31.51
N ILE A 54 2.77 11.33 30.28
CA ILE A 54 2.85 12.54 29.44
C ILE A 54 1.82 13.59 29.92
N PRO A 55 2.26 14.84 30.25
CA PRO A 55 1.36 15.93 30.59
C PRO A 55 0.29 16.18 29.52
N ARG A 56 -0.94 16.54 29.92
CA ARG A 56 -2.06 16.73 28.98
C ARG A 56 -1.78 17.72 27.83
N ASP A 57 -1.08 18.82 28.11
CA ASP A 57 -0.72 19.81 27.08
C ASP A 57 0.30 19.25 26.07
N ASP A 58 1.17 18.35 26.52
CA ASP A 58 2.13 17.65 25.67
C ASP A 58 1.42 16.60 24.79
N VAL A 59 0.39 15.92 25.31
CA VAL A 59 -0.48 15.03 24.54
C VAL A 59 -1.19 15.77 23.42
N ALA A 60 -1.79 16.95 23.72
CA ALA A 60 -2.48 17.76 22.72
C ALA A 60 -1.51 18.27 21.63
N ARG A 61 -0.30 18.69 22.01
CA ARG A 61 0.74 19.11 21.07
C ARG A 61 1.22 17.95 20.20
N LEU A 62 1.46 16.78 20.79
CA LEU A 62 1.86 15.57 20.06
C LEU A 62 0.80 15.15 19.04
N ARG A 63 -0.48 15.27 19.41
CA ARG A 63 -1.61 15.06 18.49
C ARG A 63 -1.58 15.97 17.29
N ALA A 64 -1.48 17.28 17.52
CA ALA A 64 -1.41 18.23 16.42
C ALA A 64 -0.21 17.96 15.49
N GLN A 65 0.94 17.57 16.04
CA GLN A 65 2.11 17.20 15.24
C GLN A 65 1.89 15.93 14.42
N LEU A 66 1.27 14.90 15.00
CA LEU A 66 0.94 13.66 14.31
C LEU A 66 -0.08 13.90 13.19
N GLU A 67 -1.14 14.66 13.47
CA GLU A 67 -2.13 15.06 12.45
C GLU A 67 -1.47 15.80 11.28
N GLY A 68 -0.58 16.75 11.55
CA GLY A 68 0.16 17.48 10.52
C GLY A 68 1.04 16.56 9.66
N ARG A 69 1.75 15.61 10.27
CA ARG A 69 2.58 14.62 9.56
C ARG A 69 1.74 13.68 8.70
N LEU A 70 0.67 13.13 9.24
CA LEU A 70 -0.24 12.23 8.54
C LEU A 70 -0.92 12.93 7.36
N LEU A 71 -1.34 14.18 7.54
CA LEU A 71 -1.91 14.98 6.45
C LEU A 71 -0.89 15.23 5.34
N GLY A 72 0.36 15.55 5.70
CA GLY A 72 1.45 15.68 4.75
C GLY A 72 1.70 14.40 3.93
N LEU A 73 1.72 13.24 4.60
CA LEU A 73 1.85 11.94 3.93
C LEU A 73 0.65 11.65 3.01
N ALA A 74 -0.57 11.92 3.47
CA ALA A 74 -1.78 11.72 2.68
C ALA A 74 -1.81 12.61 1.43
N HIS A 75 -1.39 13.88 1.53
CA HIS A 75 -1.28 14.78 0.39
C HIS A 75 -0.23 14.29 -0.62
N LYS A 76 0.99 13.96 -0.15
CA LYS A 76 2.04 13.40 -1.02
C LYS A 76 1.58 12.12 -1.73
N ALA A 77 0.83 11.24 -1.04
CA ALA A 77 0.27 10.04 -1.65
C ALA A 77 -0.81 10.37 -2.69
N ALA A 78 -1.73 11.29 -2.39
CA ALA A 78 -2.79 11.72 -3.30
C ALA A 78 -2.24 12.37 -4.58
N GLU A 79 -1.20 13.20 -4.47
CA GLU A 79 -0.49 13.81 -5.62
C GLU A 79 0.07 12.75 -6.58
N ASN A 80 0.44 11.57 -6.06
CA ASN A 80 0.96 10.44 -6.81
C ASN A 80 -0.14 9.41 -7.17
N SER A 81 -1.38 9.87 -7.36
CA SER A 81 -2.55 9.05 -7.72
C SER A 81 -2.95 8.00 -6.67
N GLY A 82 -2.54 8.21 -5.42
CA GLY A 82 -2.97 7.42 -4.27
C GLY A 82 -4.48 7.52 -4.05
N ILE A 83 -5.10 6.39 -3.74
CA ILE A 83 -6.53 6.28 -3.42
C ILE A 83 -6.75 5.93 -1.94
N ASP A 84 -5.81 5.20 -1.33
CA ASP A 84 -5.83 4.84 0.08
C ASP A 84 -4.41 4.78 0.65
N LEU A 85 -4.26 5.19 1.92
CA LEU A 85 -3.06 5.04 2.72
C LEU A 85 -3.37 4.17 3.95
N TYR A 86 -2.59 3.12 4.18
CA TYR A 86 -2.70 2.24 5.33
C TYR A 86 -1.47 2.34 6.22
N LEU A 87 -1.71 2.40 7.54
CA LEU A 87 -0.68 2.61 8.55
C LEU A 87 -0.98 1.78 9.80
N PRO A 88 0.03 1.16 10.44
CA PRO A 88 -0.11 0.64 11.79
C PRO A 88 -0.37 1.79 12.79
N THR A 89 -1.42 1.68 13.59
CA THR A 89 -1.79 2.62 14.67
C THR A 89 -1.56 2.07 16.06
N MET A 90 -1.50 0.74 16.19
CA MET A 90 -1.24 0.06 17.46
C MET A 90 0.17 -0.55 17.45
N PRO A 91 1.01 -0.27 18.47
CA PRO A 91 2.27 -0.97 18.63
C PRO A 91 2.04 -2.46 18.92
N ARG A 92 2.92 -3.34 18.42
CA ARG A 92 2.88 -4.77 18.76
C ARG A 92 3.88 -5.04 19.87
N GLY A 93 3.38 -5.13 21.10
CA GLY A 93 4.23 -5.09 22.29
C GLY A 93 4.83 -3.70 22.45
N GLU A 94 6.15 -3.62 22.63
CA GLU A 94 6.88 -2.35 22.77
C GLU A 94 7.39 -1.79 21.43
N VAL A 95 7.17 -2.51 20.33
CA VAL A 95 7.75 -2.18 19.02
C VAL A 95 6.70 -1.54 18.12
N ALA A 96 6.96 -0.29 17.72
CA ALA A 96 6.24 0.34 16.63
C ALA A 96 6.54 -0.40 15.32
N THR A 97 5.56 -0.51 14.43
CA THR A 97 5.75 -1.10 13.10
C THR A 97 5.95 0.05 12.10
N PRO A 98 7.20 0.40 11.74
CA PRO A 98 7.48 1.56 10.90
C PRO A 98 7.23 1.19 9.45
N CYS A 99 5.98 1.12 9.03
CA CYS A 99 5.66 0.86 7.64
C CYS A 99 4.37 1.55 7.20
N SER A 100 4.20 1.61 5.89
CA SER A 100 2.99 2.13 5.26
C SER A 100 2.70 1.39 3.97
N ILE A 101 1.43 1.35 3.58
CA ILE A 101 1.00 0.88 2.26
C ILE A 101 0.20 2.00 1.60
N VAL A 102 0.61 2.42 0.41
CA VAL A 102 -0.18 3.30 -0.46
C VAL A 102 -0.77 2.45 -1.57
N VAL A 103 -2.09 2.49 -1.72
CA VAL A 103 -2.74 1.94 -2.91
C VAL A 103 -3.02 3.09 -3.85
N SER A 104 -2.54 2.97 -5.08
CA SER A 104 -2.69 3.95 -6.16
C SER A 104 -3.42 3.33 -7.33
N GLU A 105 -4.16 4.17 -8.05
CA GLU A 105 -4.84 3.79 -9.28
C GLU A 105 -4.50 4.78 -10.38
N PHE A 106 -4.00 4.29 -11.51
CA PHE A 106 -3.57 5.13 -12.61
C PHE A 106 -3.94 4.51 -13.96
N ARG A 107 -3.82 5.32 -15.02
CA ARG A 107 -4.03 4.88 -16.40
C ARG A 107 -2.74 4.96 -17.18
N LEU A 108 -2.52 3.98 -18.04
CA LEU A 108 -1.41 3.98 -19.00
C LEU A 108 -1.97 4.04 -20.42
N GLN A 109 -1.36 4.91 -21.22
CA GLN A 109 -1.54 4.86 -22.66
C GLN A 109 -0.61 3.79 -23.21
N VAL A 110 -1.13 2.57 -23.28
CA VAL A 110 -0.44 1.43 -23.88
C VAL A 110 -0.56 1.57 -25.40
N GLY A 111 0.57 1.63 -26.12
CA GLY A 111 0.59 1.58 -27.58
C GLY A 111 -0.14 0.34 -28.10
N GLU A 112 -0.83 0.47 -29.23
CA GLU A 112 -1.58 -0.64 -29.84
C GLU A 112 -0.69 -1.88 -30.02
N GLY A 113 -1.12 -3.03 -29.48
CA GLY A 113 -0.45 -4.32 -29.65
C GLY A 113 0.65 -4.67 -28.63
N MET A 114 0.91 -3.84 -27.61
CA MET A 114 1.82 -4.26 -26.53
C MET A 114 1.19 -5.34 -25.66
N ASP A 115 2.00 -6.34 -25.31
CA ASP A 115 1.62 -7.40 -24.38
C ASP A 115 1.48 -6.81 -22.96
N PRO A 116 0.35 -7.04 -22.24
CA PRO A 116 0.20 -6.63 -20.85
C PRO A 116 1.35 -7.08 -19.93
N VAL A 117 1.98 -8.22 -20.20
CA VAL A 117 3.15 -8.71 -19.46
C VAL A 117 4.35 -7.78 -19.65
N ASP A 118 4.59 -7.32 -20.89
CA ASP A 118 5.67 -6.39 -21.17
C ASP A 118 5.44 -5.03 -20.53
N VAL A 119 4.19 -4.55 -20.51
CA VAL A 119 3.81 -3.33 -19.78
C VAL A 119 4.07 -3.48 -18.30
N ALA A 120 3.62 -4.57 -17.68
CA ALA A 120 3.83 -4.83 -16.26
C ALA A 120 5.32 -4.87 -15.89
N ARG A 121 6.13 -5.51 -16.74
CA ARG A 121 7.58 -5.59 -16.57
C ARG A 121 8.25 -4.22 -16.72
N GLN A 122 7.90 -3.44 -17.74
CA GLN A 122 8.47 -2.11 -17.96
C GLN A 122 8.13 -1.15 -16.80
N LEU A 123 6.93 -1.24 -16.23
CA LEU A 123 6.57 -0.48 -15.03
C LEU A 123 7.42 -0.88 -13.83
N ALA A 124 7.60 -2.18 -13.62
CA ALA A 124 8.34 -2.73 -12.49
C ALA A 124 9.85 -2.45 -12.58
N GLU A 125 10.41 -2.44 -13.79
CA GLU A 125 11.83 -2.13 -14.04
C GLU A 125 12.10 -0.61 -14.08
N GLY A 126 11.06 0.21 -14.26
CA GLY A 126 11.20 1.65 -14.50
C GLY A 126 11.90 2.42 -13.37
N GLY A 127 12.82 3.31 -13.72
CA GLY A 127 13.57 4.18 -12.79
C GLY A 127 15.05 3.82 -12.66
N ASP A 128 15.80 4.63 -11.91
CA ASP A 128 17.28 4.52 -11.84
C ASP A 128 17.78 3.52 -10.77
N THR A 129 16.87 2.80 -10.10
CA THR A 129 17.21 1.89 -9.00
C THR A 129 17.08 0.44 -9.44
N GLU A 130 18.09 -0.37 -9.14
CA GLU A 130 18.04 -1.82 -9.37
C GLU A 130 16.91 -2.44 -8.55
N ARG A 131 16.11 -3.29 -9.22
CA ARG A 131 14.90 -3.90 -8.68
C ARG A 131 14.91 -5.39 -8.95
N THR A 132 14.51 -6.17 -7.95
CA THR A 132 14.09 -7.55 -8.18
C THR A 132 12.64 -7.53 -8.63
N VAL A 133 12.32 -8.21 -9.73
CA VAL A 133 10.97 -8.22 -10.32
C VAL A 133 10.51 -9.65 -10.53
N GLU A 134 9.32 -9.96 -10.06
CA GLU A 134 8.65 -11.24 -10.19
C GLU A 134 7.29 -11.07 -10.87
N GLN A 135 6.91 -12.00 -11.73
CA GLN A 135 5.56 -12.04 -12.29
C GLN A 135 4.60 -12.73 -11.33
N ILE A 136 3.42 -12.15 -11.17
CA ILE A 136 2.36 -12.69 -10.32
C ILE A 136 1.08 -12.88 -11.14
N SER A 137 0.32 -13.92 -10.81
CA SER A 137 -1.03 -14.12 -11.36
C SER A 137 -2.04 -13.48 -10.44
N VAL A 138 -2.86 -12.58 -10.98
CA VAL A 138 -3.98 -11.97 -10.24
C VAL A 138 -5.27 -12.07 -11.05
N GLU A 139 -6.40 -11.89 -10.37
CA GLU A 139 -7.65 -11.67 -11.08
C GLU A 139 -7.52 -10.39 -11.92
N GLY A 140 -7.70 -10.51 -13.24
CA GLY A 140 -7.53 -9.40 -14.19
C GLY A 140 -6.34 -9.56 -15.14
N GLY A 141 -5.39 -10.44 -14.84
CA GLY A 141 -4.26 -10.75 -15.74
C GLY A 141 -2.96 -11.04 -15.00
N ILE A 142 -1.85 -10.85 -15.71
CA ILE A 142 -0.51 -10.92 -15.14
C ILE A 142 -0.13 -9.55 -14.58
N GLY A 143 0.37 -9.55 -13.35
CA GLY A 143 0.98 -8.40 -12.70
C GLY A 143 2.44 -8.64 -12.36
N THR A 144 3.02 -7.70 -11.63
CA THR A 144 4.38 -7.78 -11.11
C THR A 144 4.41 -7.51 -9.61
N ARG A 145 5.33 -8.18 -8.93
CA ARG A 145 5.86 -7.79 -7.62
C ARG A 145 7.28 -7.29 -7.87
N SER A 146 7.60 -6.06 -7.49
CA SER A 146 8.96 -5.55 -7.52
C SER A 146 9.44 -5.14 -6.14
N GLU A 147 10.74 -5.24 -5.92
CA GLU A 147 11.38 -4.93 -4.64
C GLU A 147 12.71 -4.21 -4.85
N HIS A 148 12.94 -3.15 -4.06
CA HIS A 148 14.19 -2.40 -4.05
C HIS A 148 14.40 -1.65 -2.74
N VAL A 149 15.63 -1.15 -2.56
CA VAL A 149 15.94 -0.17 -1.52
C VAL A 149 15.96 1.21 -2.14
N ARG A 150 15.06 2.09 -1.67
CA ARG A 150 15.10 3.51 -1.98
C ARG A 150 16.09 4.18 -1.03
N PRO A 151 17.11 4.90 -1.54
CA PRO A 151 18.05 5.61 -0.67
C PRO A 151 17.38 6.77 0.06
N ALA A 152 17.98 7.18 1.18
CA ALA A 152 17.67 8.48 1.78
C ALA A 152 17.97 9.60 0.78
N ASP A 153 17.10 10.61 0.74
CA ASP A 153 17.24 11.81 -0.08
C ASP A 153 16.80 13.02 0.75
N PRO A 154 17.70 13.61 1.56
CA PRO A 154 17.37 14.77 2.40
C PRO A 154 16.91 15.98 1.60
N ALA A 155 17.31 16.10 0.32
CA ALA A 155 16.85 17.17 -0.56
C ALA A 155 15.35 17.05 -0.90
N LYS A 156 14.77 15.85 -0.72
CA LYS A 156 13.35 15.55 -0.90
C LYS A 156 12.64 15.22 0.43
N ASP A 157 13.24 15.57 1.56
CA ASP A 157 12.67 15.29 2.89
C ASP A 157 12.47 13.78 3.15
N VAL A 158 13.38 12.96 2.60
CA VAL A 158 13.47 11.51 2.84
C VAL A 158 14.72 11.27 3.68
N ASN A 159 14.56 11.17 5.00
CA ASN A 159 15.69 11.12 5.93
C ASN A 159 16.32 9.73 6.05
N ASP A 160 15.53 8.68 5.83
CA ASP A 160 15.96 7.30 5.99
C ASP A 160 15.83 6.55 4.67
N ALA A 161 16.77 5.63 4.43
CA ALA A 161 16.59 4.64 3.37
C ALA A 161 15.38 3.76 3.72
N ALA A 162 14.69 3.27 2.70
CA ALA A 162 13.53 2.42 2.89
C ALA A 162 13.54 1.26 1.91
N ARG A 163 13.19 0.06 2.40
CA ARG A 163 12.81 -1.05 1.54
C ARG A 163 11.42 -0.80 1.00
N VAL A 164 11.25 -1.01 -0.29
CA VAL A 164 10.02 -0.75 -1.02
C VAL A 164 9.62 -2.00 -1.78
N VAL A 165 8.35 -2.39 -1.67
CA VAL A 165 7.76 -3.50 -2.42
C VAL A 165 6.50 -3.01 -3.12
N ASP A 166 6.43 -3.19 -4.43
CA ASP A 166 5.29 -2.77 -5.24
C ASP A 166 4.61 -3.98 -5.88
N TYR A 167 3.31 -4.12 -5.62
CA TYR A 167 2.45 -5.03 -6.38
C TYR A 167 1.69 -4.21 -7.42
N THR A 168 1.96 -4.43 -8.70
CA THR A 168 1.34 -3.68 -9.79
C THR A 168 0.63 -4.62 -10.76
N PHE A 169 -0.66 -4.38 -11.00
CA PHE A 169 -1.45 -5.26 -11.85
C PHE A 169 -2.63 -4.55 -12.55
N PRO A 170 -3.09 -5.08 -13.69
CA PRO A 170 -4.19 -4.49 -14.44
C PRO A 170 -5.53 -4.65 -13.71
N VAL A 171 -6.41 -3.67 -13.90
CA VAL A 171 -7.80 -3.75 -13.43
C VAL A 171 -8.59 -4.68 -14.36
N PRO A 172 -9.30 -5.71 -13.85
CA PRO A 172 -10.05 -6.63 -14.69
C PRO A 172 -11.06 -5.90 -15.59
N GLY A 173 -11.01 -6.19 -16.89
CA GLY A 173 -11.92 -5.61 -17.88
C GLY A 173 -11.55 -4.21 -18.39
N ASP A 174 -10.47 -3.59 -17.90
CA ASP A 174 -9.93 -2.34 -18.45
C ASP A 174 -8.39 -2.40 -18.50
N PRO A 175 -7.79 -2.79 -19.64
CA PRO A 175 -6.33 -2.97 -19.77
C PRO A 175 -5.53 -1.67 -19.68
N ALA A 176 -6.19 -0.51 -19.78
CA ALA A 176 -5.55 0.78 -19.62
C ALA A 176 -5.50 1.23 -18.16
N ARG A 177 -6.26 0.60 -17.26
CA ARG A 177 -6.26 0.91 -15.82
C ARG A 177 -5.41 -0.08 -15.04
N TRP A 178 -4.62 0.47 -14.14
CA TRP A 178 -3.69 -0.26 -13.31
C TRP A 178 -3.89 0.12 -11.85
N LEU A 179 -3.68 -0.86 -10.98
CA LEU A 179 -3.61 -0.66 -9.55
C LEU A 179 -2.20 -1.00 -9.09
N SER A 180 -1.65 -0.19 -8.20
CA SER A 180 -0.39 -0.49 -7.52
C SER A 180 -0.59 -0.39 -6.02
N ALA A 181 -0.16 -1.42 -5.28
CA ALA A 181 -0.03 -1.39 -3.84
C ALA A 181 1.46 -1.31 -3.49
N SER A 182 1.88 -0.15 -3.00
CA SER A 182 3.27 0.17 -2.67
C SER A 182 3.47 0.17 -1.17
N PHE A 183 4.32 -0.73 -0.69
CA PHE A 183 4.74 -0.81 0.69
C PHE A 183 6.10 -0.13 0.88
N SER A 184 6.29 0.55 2.01
CA SER A 184 7.61 1.03 2.38
C SER A 184 7.89 0.94 3.89
N THR A 185 9.13 0.61 4.23
CA THR A 185 9.62 0.57 5.61
C THR A 185 11.10 0.97 5.70
N PRO A 186 11.51 1.82 6.67
CA PRO A 186 12.91 2.01 7.02
C PRO A 186 13.47 0.87 7.88
N GLY A 187 12.69 -0.17 8.20
CA GLY A 187 13.07 -1.19 9.17
C GLY A 187 13.30 -0.57 10.55
N ASP A 188 14.31 -1.05 11.26
CA ASP A 188 14.81 -0.52 12.54
C ASP A 188 15.97 0.48 12.31
N GLY A 189 15.96 1.15 11.17
CA GLY A 189 17.05 2.01 10.68
C GLY A 189 17.96 1.32 9.66
N ASP A 190 17.77 0.01 9.45
CA ASP A 190 18.40 -0.75 8.39
C ASP A 190 17.34 -1.29 7.40
N ALA A 191 17.28 -0.68 6.21
CA ALA A 191 16.38 -1.09 5.14
C ALA A 191 16.75 -2.47 4.56
N GLU A 192 17.93 -3.00 4.83
CA GLU A 192 18.35 -4.35 4.42
C GLU A 192 18.37 -5.34 5.58
N GLY A 193 18.09 -4.87 6.80
CA GLY A 193 18.09 -5.67 8.01
C GLY A 193 16.93 -6.67 8.09
N GLU A 194 17.08 -7.63 9.01
CA GLU A 194 16.10 -8.70 9.24
C GLU A 194 14.70 -8.17 9.54
N PHE A 195 14.60 -7.07 10.31
CA PHE A 195 13.30 -6.48 10.63
C PHE A 195 12.59 -5.92 9.39
N ALA A 196 13.32 -5.28 8.47
CA ALA A 196 12.74 -4.82 7.20
C ALA A 196 12.23 -6.01 6.36
N LEU A 197 12.98 -7.11 6.31
CA LEU A 197 12.58 -8.33 5.60
C LEU A 197 11.31 -8.96 6.20
N LEU A 198 11.21 -9.04 7.52
CA LEU A 198 10.00 -9.54 8.20
C LEU A 198 8.77 -8.68 7.90
N LEU A 199 8.93 -7.35 7.81
CA LEU A 199 7.83 -6.46 7.44
C LEU A 199 7.43 -6.60 5.97
N VAL A 200 8.38 -6.95 5.08
CA VAL A 200 8.09 -7.33 3.69
C VAL A 200 7.28 -8.63 3.65
N GLU A 201 7.66 -9.66 4.41
CA GLU A 201 6.88 -10.91 4.48
C GLU A 201 5.45 -10.67 4.99
N LEU A 202 5.28 -9.77 5.97
CA LEU A 202 3.95 -9.34 6.42
C LEU A 202 3.15 -8.68 5.30
N PHE A 203 3.78 -7.79 4.52
CA PHE A 203 3.12 -7.15 3.40
C PHE A 203 2.72 -8.15 2.30
N ASP A 204 3.61 -9.08 1.95
CA ASP A 204 3.31 -10.15 0.99
C ASP A 204 2.11 -10.98 1.48
N ALA A 205 2.07 -11.31 2.78
CA ALA A 205 0.94 -12.01 3.39
C ALA A 205 -0.37 -11.20 3.29
N ILE A 206 -0.33 -9.89 3.54
CA ILE A 206 -1.49 -9.00 3.33
C ILE A 206 -1.95 -9.05 1.87
N MET A 207 -1.01 -9.00 0.91
CA MET A 207 -1.33 -9.02 -0.52
C MET A 207 -1.94 -10.34 -0.98
N THR A 208 -1.66 -11.48 -0.32
CA THR A 208 -2.38 -12.73 -0.59
C THR A 208 -3.89 -12.66 -0.33
N THR A 209 -4.33 -11.68 0.45
CA THR A 209 -5.76 -11.47 0.78
C THR A 209 -6.46 -10.50 -0.17
N PHE A 210 -5.73 -9.93 -1.13
CA PHE A 210 -6.28 -8.98 -2.09
C PHE A 210 -7.42 -9.59 -2.90
N THR A 211 -8.54 -8.88 -2.96
CA THR A 211 -9.67 -9.26 -3.80
C THR A 211 -10.33 -8.05 -4.45
N TRP A 212 -10.75 -8.20 -5.71
CA TRP A 212 -11.58 -7.19 -6.36
C TRP A 212 -13.01 -7.21 -5.83
N GLN A 213 -13.47 -6.04 -5.41
CA GLN A 213 -14.85 -5.84 -4.97
C GLN A 213 -15.74 -5.52 -6.17
N ARG A 214 -16.92 -6.10 -6.17
CA ARG A 214 -17.93 -5.91 -7.21
C ARG A 214 -19.20 -5.41 -6.57
N ARG A 215 -19.82 -4.43 -7.23
CA ARG A 215 -21.18 -4.07 -6.90
C ARG A 215 -22.10 -5.10 -7.56
N THR A 216 -22.89 -5.79 -6.77
CA THR A 216 -24.04 -6.52 -7.27
C THR A 216 -25.09 -5.49 -7.65
N ASP A 217 -25.41 -5.41 -8.93
CA ASP A 217 -26.58 -4.67 -9.38
C ASP A 217 -27.81 -5.46 -8.87
N GLY A 218 -28.57 -4.84 -7.96
CA GLY A 218 -29.83 -5.36 -7.43
C GLY A 218 -31.01 -4.90 -8.27
#